data_AF-A0A956N9U0-F1
#
_entry.id   AF-A0A956N9U0-F1
#
_cell.length_a   1.000
_cell.length_b   1.000
_cell.length_c   1.000
_cell.angle_alpha   90.00
_cell.angle_beta   90.00
_cell.angle_gamma   90.00
#
_symmetry.space_group_name_H-M   'P 1'
#
loop_
_entity.id
_entity.type
_entity.pdbx_description
1 polymer ?
#
loop_
_entity_poly.entity_id
_entity_poly.type
_entity_poly.pdbx_seq_one_letter_code
_entity_poly.pdbx_strand_id
1 'polypeptide(L)'
;MFRLAKVLAWKERLLEDARRELLLAQRQLDELEFQAERAVQERRDLPNGATDDVETLAAWARFADSLRGRESRLRTRMESLRPQVEERRETHRALKREVSGLEKLRERQEALARKRRDTRQQELLDDFASRPSVPGPGRTFPSHPPEPRIPDGPEAEREAHFGAMRPVGGRGR
;
A
#
# COMPACT_ATOMS: atom_id res chain seq x y z
N MET A 1 4.18 20.75 -6.58
CA MET A 1 4.36 19.67 -5.58
C MET A 1 4.09 18.25 -6.10
N PHE A 2 3.53 18.05 -7.31
CA PHE A 2 3.11 16.71 -7.79
C PHE A 2 4.21 15.69 -8.14
N ARG A 3 5.49 16.08 -8.29
CA ARG A 3 6.54 15.16 -8.77
C ARG A 3 7.05 14.20 -7.68
N LEU A 4 7.32 14.70 -6.47
CA LEU A 4 7.88 13.88 -5.38
C LEU A 4 6.87 12.82 -4.89
N ALA A 5 5.60 13.19 -4.73
CA ALA A 5 4.55 12.25 -4.30
C ALA A 5 4.35 11.11 -5.31
N LYS A 6 4.43 11.39 -6.62
CA LYS A 6 4.36 10.35 -7.66
C LYS A 6 5.55 9.41 -7.62
N VAL A 7 6.76 9.94 -7.43
CA VAL A 7 7.98 9.13 -7.33
C VAL A 7 7.95 8.27 -6.07
N LEU A 8 7.53 8.82 -4.93
CA LEU A 8 7.40 8.09 -3.68
C LEU A 8 6.38 6.95 -3.83
N ALA A 9 5.17 7.22 -4.34
CA ALA A 9 4.14 6.20 -4.54
C ALA A 9 4.60 5.08 -5.49
N TRP A 10 5.34 5.43 -6.55
CA TRP A 10 5.93 4.44 -7.44
C TRP A 10 6.99 3.57 -6.73
N LYS A 11 7.87 4.18 -5.93
CA LYS A 11 8.91 3.46 -5.16
C LYS A 11 8.32 2.60 -4.05
N GLU A 12 7.27 3.05 -3.37
CA GLU A 12 6.52 2.26 -2.38
C GLU A 12 5.92 1.01 -3.02
N ARG A 13 5.31 1.16 -4.21
CA ARG A 13 4.78 0.02 -4.97
C ARG A 13 5.88 -0.97 -5.36
N LEU A 14 7.02 -0.49 -5.86
CA LEU A 14 8.16 -1.36 -6.17
C LEU A 14 8.70 -2.08 -4.93
N LEU A 15 8.73 -1.41 -3.79
CA LEU A 15 9.14 -2.02 -2.52
C LEU A 15 8.17 -3.13 -2.10
N GLU A 16 6.86 -2.92 -2.24
CA GLU A 16 5.85 -3.95 -1.99
C GLU A 16 5.99 -5.14 -2.93
N ASP A 17 6.19 -4.90 -4.22
CA ASP A 17 6.37 -5.96 -5.22
C ASP A 17 7.64 -6.77 -4.91
N ALA A 18 8.76 -6.10 -4.62
CA ALA A 18 10.01 -6.75 -4.20
C ALA A 18 9.83 -7.57 -2.90
N ARG A 19 9.05 -7.07 -1.93
CA ARG A 19 8.73 -7.79 -0.70
C ARG A 19 7.92 -9.06 -0.97
N ARG A 20 6.90 -8.98 -1.83
CA ARG A 20 6.07 -10.13 -2.21
C ARG A 20 6.92 -11.19 -2.91
N GLU A 21 7.73 -10.78 -3.87
CA GLU A 21 8.62 -11.69 -4.59
C GLU A 21 9.64 -12.37 -3.67
N LEU A 22 10.22 -11.63 -2.73
CA LEU A 22 11.11 -12.20 -1.71
C LEU A 22 10.40 -13.25 -0.85
N LEU A 23 9.17 -12.97 -0.40
CA LEU A 23 8.38 -13.92 0.40
C LEU A 23 8.03 -15.19 -0.39
N LEU A 24 7.71 -15.06 -1.68
CA LEU A 24 7.45 -16.20 -2.55
C LEU A 24 8.71 -17.06 -2.73
N ALA A 25 9.85 -16.44 -3.01
CA ALA A 25 11.11 -17.16 -3.17
C ALA A 25 11.54 -17.86 -1.86
N GLN A 26 11.32 -17.22 -0.71
CA GLN A 26 11.58 -17.82 0.60
C GLN A 26 10.71 -19.06 0.83
N ARG A 27 9.39 -18.95 0.59
CA ARG A 27 8.47 -20.08 0.72
C ARG A 27 8.83 -21.25 -0.19
N GLN A 28 9.27 -20.97 -1.42
CA GLN A 28 9.75 -22.01 -2.33
C GLN A 28 10.99 -22.72 -1.79
N LEU A 29 11.90 -21.98 -1.15
CA LEU A 29 13.08 -22.56 -0.52
C LEU A 29 12.71 -23.44 0.68
N ASP A 30 11.83 -22.94 1.56
CA ASP A 30 11.35 -23.67 2.73
C ASP A 30 10.61 -24.97 2.31
N GLU A 31 9.82 -24.93 1.25
CA GLU A 31 9.14 -26.11 0.69
C GLU A 31 10.14 -27.13 0.13
N LEU A 32 11.18 -26.69 -0.57
CA LEU A 32 12.22 -27.60 -1.07
C LEU A 32 13.01 -28.25 0.08
N GLU A 33 13.29 -27.50 1.14
CA GLU A 33 13.90 -28.00 2.37
C GLU A 33 13.04 -29.08 3.00
N PHE A 34 11.75 -28.79 3.20
CA PHE A 34 10.80 -29.77 3.72
C PHE A 34 10.72 -31.05 2.86
N GLN A 35 10.66 -30.91 1.53
CA GLN A 35 10.63 -32.07 0.64
C GLN A 35 11.91 -32.91 0.69
N ALA A 36 13.07 -32.25 0.83
CA ALA A 36 14.35 -32.94 0.94
C ALA A 36 14.45 -33.69 2.28
N GLU A 37 14.04 -33.06 3.38
CA GLU A 37 13.97 -33.69 4.70
C GLU A 37 13.03 -34.88 4.71
N ARG A 38 11.85 -34.75 4.09
CA ARG A 38 10.90 -35.84 3.94
C ARG A 38 11.50 -37.00 3.16
N ALA A 39 12.21 -36.75 2.05
CA ALA A 39 12.85 -37.81 1.28
C ALA A 39 13.95 -38.53 2.08
N VAL A 40 14.69 -37.79 2.93
CA VAL A 40 15.69 -38.38 3.85
C VAL A 40 15.01 -39.23 4.91
N GLN A 41 13.88 -38.77 5.46
CA GLN A 41 13.12 -39.49 6.45
C GLN A 41 12.51 -40.77 5.87
N GLU A 42 11.87 -40.69 4.69
CA GLU A 42 11.36 -41.85 3.95
C GLU A 42 12.46 -42.89 3.69
N ARG A 43 13.71 -42.46 3.44
CA ARG A 43 14.85 -43.37 3.29
C ARG A 43 15.28 -44.01 4.62
N ARG A 44 15.23 -43.25 5.72
CA ARG A 44 15.56 -43.77 7.06
C ARG A 44 14.54 -44.78 7.56
N ASP A 45 13.28 -44.59 7.19
CA ASP A 45 12.16 -45.44 7.57
C ASP A 45 12.06 -46.71 6.69
N LEU A 46 12.97 -46.88 5.73
CA LEU A 46 13.05 -48.12 4.96
C LEU A 46 13.38 -49.30 5.88
N PRO A 47 12.74 -50.46 5.66
CA PRO A 47 12.99 -51.63 6.48
C PRO A 47 14.46 -52.08 6.34
N ASN A 48 15.20 -52.03 7.45
CA ASN A 48 16.60 -52.44 7.54
C ASN A 48 16.80 -53.92 7.95
N GLY A 49 15.74 -54.73 7.95
CA GLY A 49 15.86 -56.16 8.29
C GLY A 49 14.60 -57.00 8.11
N ALA A 50 14.83 -58.32 8.00
CA ALA A 50 13.89 -59.45 7.97
C ALA A 50 12.99 -59.58 6.73
N THR A 51 13.59 -59.63 5.55
CA THR A 51 12.97 -60.28 4.40
C THR A 51 14.02 -61.13 3.69
N ASP A 52 13.73 -62.42 3.56
CA ASP A 52 14.54 -63.38 2.80
C ASP A 52 14.24 -63.30 1.29
N ASP A 53 13.24 -62.50 0.91
CA ASP A 53 12.86 -62.32 -0.49
C ASP A 53 13.79 -61.33 -1.20
N VAL A 54 14.62 -61.87 -2.09
CA VAL A 54 15.57 -61.13 -2.92
C VAL A 54 14.86 -60.12 -3.81
N GLU A 55 13.65 -60.42 -4.29
CA GLU A 55 12.88 -59.48 -5.12
C GLU A 55 12.45 -58.25 -4.31
N THR A 56 11.95 -58.48 -3.10
CA THR A 56 11.61 -57.42 -2.15
C THR A 56 12.85 -56.58 -1.79
N LEU A 57 13.99 -57.20 -1.48
CA LEU A 57 15.24 -56.46 -1.21
C LEU A 57 15.68 -55.61 -2.41
N ALA A 58 15.60 -56.15 -3.63
CA ALA A 58 15.91 -55.41 -4.85
C ALA A 58 14.94 -54.25 -5.10
N ALA A 59 13.65 -54.42 -4.79
CA ALA A 59 12.66 -53.35 -4.87
C ALA A 59 12.96 -52.22 -3.88
N TRP A 60 13.30 -52.55 -2.63
CA TRP A 60 13.72 -51.57 -1.62
C TRP A 60 14.98 -50.81 -2.03
N ALA A 61 15.97 -51.50 -2.59
CA ALA A 61 17.20 -50.86 -3.09
C ALA A 61 16.90 -49.84 -4.20
N ARG A 62 16.09 -50.22 -5.21
CA ARG A 62 15.67 -49.29 -6.29
C ARG A 62 14.89 -48.09 -5.75
N PHE A 63 14.03 -48.31 -4.76
CA PHE A 63 13.29 -47.23 -4.12
C PHE A 63 14.21 -46.28 -3.36
N ALA A 64 15.18 -46.81 -2.59
CA ALA A 64 16.19 -46.01 -1.91
C ALA A 64 17.03 -45.15 -2.87
N ASP A 65 17.40 -45.71 -4.03
CA ASP A 65 18.13 -44.98 -5.07
C ASP A 65 17.27 -43.88 -5.72
N SER A 66 15.99 -44.14 -5.94
CA SER A 66 15.03 -43.13 -6.41
C SER A 66 14.91 -41.97 -5.43
N LEU A 67 14.80 -42.25 -4.12
CA LEU A 67 14.77 -41.24 -3.06
C LEU A 67 16.08 -40.43 -3.02
N ARG A 68 17.23 -41.09 -3.15
CA ARG A 68 18.54 -40.41 -3.22
C ARG A 68 18.62 -39.48 -4.44
N GLY A 69 18.16 -39.94 -5.60
CA GLY A 69 18.09 -39.12 -6.81
C GLY A 69 17.16 -37.91 -6.64
N ARG A 70 16.03 -38.08 -5.95
CA ARG A 70 15.10 -36.99 -5.61
C ARG A 70 15.74 -35.99 -4.66
N GLU A 71 16.35 -36.45 -3.57
CA GLU A 71 17.08 -35.62 -2.59
C GLU A 71 18.15 -34.76 -3.28
N SER A 72 18.97 -35.37 -4.14
CA SER A 72 20.01 -34.67 -4.90
C SER A 72 19.43 -33.56 -5.78
N ARG A 73 18.37 -33.85 -6.56
CA ARG A 73 17.71 -32.83 -7.41
C ARG A 73 17.13 -31.67 -6.60
N LEU A 74 16.53 -31.96 -5.44
CA LEU A 74 15.98 -30.93 -4.55
C LEU A 74 17.09 -30.03 -4.00
N ARG A 75 18.21 -30.62 -3.55
CA ARG A 75 19.36 -29.85 -3.06
C ARG A 75 19.97 -28.96 -4.13
N THR A 76 20.19 -29.47 -5.34
CA THR A 76 20.69 -28.65 -6.46
C THR A 76 19.75 -27.48 -6.75
N ARG A 77 18.43 -27.71 -6.71
CA ARG A 77 17.45 -26.63 -6.90
C ARG A 77 17.54 -25.60 -5.78
N MET A 78 17.70 -26.01 -4.53
CA MET A 78 17.90 -25.08 -3.40
C MET A 78 19.20 -24.27 -3.56
N GLU A 79 20.31 -24.91 -3.93
CA GLU A 79 21.59 -24.24 -4.17
C GLU A 79 21.47 -23.17 -5.25
N SER A 80 20.67 -23.41 -6.29
CA SER A 80 20.40 -22.41 -7.33
C SER A 80 19.47 -21.27 -6.87
N LEU A 81 18.59 -21.53 -5.90
CA LEU A 81 17.57 -20.59 -5.43
C LEU A 81 18.06 -19.68 -4.29
N ARG A 82 18.94 -20.19 -3.42
CA ARG A 82 19.58 -19.44 -2.33
C ARG A 82 20.20 -18.10 -2.77
N PRO A 83 21.06 -18.03 -3.80
CA PRO A 83 21.63 -16.76 -4.23
C PRO A 83 20.57 -15.79 -4.74
N GLN A 84 19.52 -16.28 -5.42
CA GLN A 84 18.42 -15.43 -5.90
C GLN A 84 17.61 -14.84 -4.73
N VAL A 85 17.41 -15.60 -3.66
CA VAL A 85 16.75 -15.10 -2.44
C VAL A 85 17.61 -13.99 -1.81
N GLU A 86 18.92 -14.19 -1.71
CA GLU A 86 19.82 -13.16 -1.15
C GLU A 86 19.87 -11.89 -2.01
N GLU A 87 19.95 -12.02 -3.33
CA GLU A 87 19.87 -10.88 -4.25
C GLU A 87 18.56 -10.09 -4.09
N ARG A 88 17.43 -10.80 -3.98
CA ARG A 88 16.12 -10.18 -3.71
C ARG A 88 16.07 -9.51 -2.34
N ARG A 89 16.69 -10.09 -1.30
CA ARG A 89 16.81 -9.46 0.02
C ARG A 89 17.60 -8.16 -0.04
N GLU A 90 18.71 -8.16 -0.77
CA GLU A 90 19.53 -6.96 -0.96
C GLU A 90 18.78 -5.88 -1.72
N THR A 91 18.12 -6.25 -2.83
CA THR A 91 17.26 -5.35 -3.61
C THR A 91 16.16 -4.72 -2.75
N HIS A 92 15.45 -5.53 -1.97
CA HIS A 92 14.42 -5.04 -1.05
C HIS A 92 14.99 -4.08 0.01
N ARG A 93 16.17 -4.38 0.57
CA ARG A 93 16.85 -3.48 1.53
C ARG A 93 17.24 -2.15 0.87
N ALA A 94 17.74 -2.17 -0.36
CA ALA A 94 18.09 -0.97 -1.12
C ALA A 94 16.86 -0.08 -1.37
N LEU A 95 15.78 -0.66 -1.91
CA LEU A 95 14.52 0.05 -2.13
C LEU A 95 13.94 0.64 -0.84
N LYS A 96 14.02 -0.09 0.27
CA LYS A 96 13.56 0.41 1.57
C LYS A 96 14.33 1.67 2.02
N ARG A 97 15.64 1.71 1.80
CA ARG A 97 16.47 2.89 2.10
C ARG A 97 16.10 4.08 1.21
N GLU A 98 15.86 3.84 -0.08
CA GLU A 98 15.42 4.88 -1.02
C GLU A 98 14.08 5.49 -0.64
N VAL A 99 13.07 4.66 -0.34
CA VAL A 99 11.74 5.11 0.11
C VAL A 99 11.87 5.97 1.37
N SER A 100 12.62 5.50 2.37
CA SER A 100 12.85 6.28 3.60
C SER A 100 13.54 7.62 3.34
N GLY A 101 14.46 7.68 2.38
CA GLY A 101 15.08 8.94 1.95
C GLY A 101 14.09 9.92 1.31
N LEU A 102 13.20 9.41 0.46
CA LEU A 102 12.15 10.19 -0.20
C LEU A 102 11.09 10.70 0.78
N GLU A 103 10.71 9.89 1.78
CA GLU A 103 9.81 10.30 2.87
C GLU A 103 10.38 11.48 3.65
N LYS A 104 11.65 11.41 4.07
CA LYS A 104 12.32 12.53 4.75
C LYS A 104 12.37 13.79 3.90
N LEU A 105 12.57 13.66 2.59
CA LEU A 105 12.53 14.79 1.68
C LEU A 105 11.14 15.40 1.59
N ARG A 106 10.10 14.55 1.54
CA ARG A 106 8.70 14.98 1.54
C ARG A 106 8.36 15.74 2.83
N GLU A 107 8.72 15.21 3.98
CA GLU A 107 8.51 15.86 5.29
C GLU A 107 9.17 17.25 5.33
N ARG A 108 10.42 17.37 4.85
CA ARG A 108 11.12 18.65 4.76
C ARG A 108 10.40 19.64 3.84
N GLN A 109 9.90 19.19 2.69
CA GLN A 109 9.12 20.05 1.79
C GLN A 109 7.81 20.52 2.43
N GLU A 110 7.11 19.64 3.13
CA GLU A 110 5.88 19.98 3.85
C GLU A 110 6.15 20.97 4.99
N ALA A 111 7.21 20.77 5.77
CA ALA A 111 7.61 21.69 6.84
C ALA A 111 7.95 23.09 6.30
N LEU A 112 8.69 23.17 5.19
CA LEU A 112 9.00 24.44 4.54
C LEU A 112 7.73 25.11 3.97
N ALA A 113 6.82 24.33 3.39
CA ALA A 113 5.55 24.85 2.89
C ALA A 113 4.65 25.38 4.00
N ARG A 114 4.60 24.70 5.15
CA ARG A 114 3.91 25.17 6.37
C ARG A 114 4.51 26.48 6.86
N LYS A 115 5.83 26.52 7.09
CA LYS A 115 6.53 27.73 7.53
C LYS A 115 6.25 28.94 6.62
N ARG A 116 6.27 28.74 5.30
CA ARG A 116 5.94 29.82 4.34
C ARG A 116 4.49 30.28 4.42
N ARG A 117 3.54 29.38 4.67
CA ARG A 117 2.13 29.75 4.86
C ARG A 117 1.96 30.54 6.15
N ASP A 118 2.58 30.08 7.23
CA ASP A 118 2.51 30.72 8.54
C ASP A 118 3.11 32.14 8.48
N THR A 119 4.29 32.30 7.87
CA THR A 119 4.90 33.62 7.65
C THR A 119 3.98 34.54 6.83
N ARG A 120 3.40 34.04 5.74
CA ARG A 120 2.51 34.84 4.90
C ARG A 120 1.20 35.22 5.62
N GLN A 121 0.68 34.34 6.47
CA GLN A 121 -0.48 34.64 7.31
C GLN A 121 -0.14 35.71 8.34
N GLN A 122 1.04 35.62 8.96
CA GLN A 122 1.53 36.63 9.90
C GLN A 122 1.69 37.99 9.21
N GLU A 123 2.33 38.04 8.05
CA GLU A 123 2.48 39.26 7.24
C GLU A 123 1.12 39.90 6.91
N LEU A 124 0.13 39.08 6.52
CA LEU A 124 -1.22 39.59 6.25
C LEU A 124 -1.87 40.16 7.52
N LEU A 125 -1.74 39.49 8.66
CA LEU A 125 -2.28 39.98 9.94
C LEU A 125 -1.60 41.29 10.36
N ASP A 126 -0.29 41.39 10.20
CA ASP A 126 0.50 42.59 10.51
C ASP A 126 0.12 43.75 9.58
N ASP A 127 -0.12 43.49 8.29
CA ASP A 127 -0.63 44.47 7.33
C ASP A 127 -2.04 44.96 7.70
N PHE A 128 -2.92 44.07 8.17
CA PHE A 128 -4.24 44.45 8.68
C PHE A 128 -4.14 45.30 9.95
N ALA A 129 -3.22 44.97 10.86
CA ALA A 129 -3.00 45.71 12.11
C ALA A 129 -2.31 47.07 11.88
N SER A 130 -1.45 47.17 10.88
CA SER A 130 -0.68 48.37 10.54
C SER A 130 -1.41 49.32 9.59
N ARG A 131 -2.58 48.91 9.06
CA ARG A 131 -3.44 49.83 8.33
C ARG A 131 -3.86 50.95 9.27
N PRO A 132 -3.59 52.23 8.93
CA PRO A 132 -4.10 53.33 9.73
C PRO A 132 -5.61 53.19 9.81
N SER A 133 -6.14 53.18 11.04
CA SER A 133 -7.57 53.35 11.28
C SER A 133 -7.92 54.69 10.69
N VAL A 134 -8.40 54.68 9.44
CA VAL A 134 -8.91 55.88 8.79
C VAL A 134 -10.06 56.32 9.69
N PRO A 135 -9.99 57.51 10.33
CA PRO A 135 -11.15 58.07 10.97
C PRO A 135 -12.18 58.19 9.85
N GLY A 136 -13.20 57.33 9.88
CA GLY A 136 -14.24 57.39 8.87
C GLY A 136 -14.76 58.83 8.84
N PRO A 137 -14.83 59.51 7.68
CA PRO A 137 -15.52 60.79 7.61
C PRO A 137 -16.93 60.53 8.16
N GLY A 138 -17.29 61.29 9.21
CA GLY A 138 -18.42 61.03 10.08
C GLY A 138 -19.59 60.39 9.34
N ARG A 139 -19.80 59.10 9.57
CA ARG A 139 -21.08 58.46 9.26
C ARG A 139 -22.07 59.06 10.24
N THR A 140 -22.78 60.09 9.81
CA THR A 140 -24.14 60.31 10.27
C THR A 140 -24.86 58.98 10.09
N PHE A 141 -25.16 58.30 11.19
CA PHE A 141 -26.08 57.18 11.16
C PHE A 141 -27.43 57.75 10.71
N PRO A 142 -28.02 57.29 9.59
CA PRO A 142 -29.45 57.47 9.41
C PRO A 142 -30.11 56.57 10.47
N SER A 143 -30.57 57.20 11.54
CA SER A 143 -31.46 56.61 12.52
C SER A 143 -32.80 56.35 11.83
N HIS A 144 -32.91 55.28 11.03
CA HIS A 144 -34.14 54.52 10.74
C HIS A 144 -33.82 53.35 9.80
N PRO A 145 -34.17 52.10 10.13
CA PRO A 145 -34.26 51.04 9.13
C PRO A 145 -35.46 51.34 8.21
N PRO A 146 -35.36 51.11 6.88
CA PRO A 146 -36.54 51.19 6.01
C PRO A 146 -37.55 50.13 6.44
N GLU A 147 -38.80 50.56 6.64
CA GLU A 147 -39.93 49.69 6.94
C GLU A 147 -40.04 48.54 5.93
N PRO A 148 -40.24 47.30 6.38
CA PRO A 148 -40.60 46.21 5.49
C PRO A 148 -41.99 46.49 4.92
N ARG A 149 -42.07 46.69 3.59
CA ARG A 149 -43.34 46.68 2.88
C ARG A 149 -43.97 45.30 3.01
N ILE A 150 -44.98 45.20 3.85
CA ILE A 150 -45.89 44.06 3.93
C ILE A 150 -46.81 44.17 2.71
N PRO A 151 -46.82 43.21 1.77
CA PRO A 151 -47.88 43.12 0.79
C PRO A 151 -49.15 42.61 1.49
N ASP A 152 -50.16 43.47 1.55
CA ASP A 152 -51.54 43.10 1.91
C ASP A 152 -52.13 42.19 0.82
N GLY A 153 -52.57 40.98 1.18
CA GLY A 153 -53.35 40.14 0.27
C GLY A 153 -53.35 38.65 0.62
N PRO A 154 -54.50 38.04 0.99
CA PRO A 154 -54.58 36.68 1.49
C PRO A 154 -54.92 35.68 0.37
N GLU A 155 -54.22 34.56 0.32
CA GLU A 155 -54.70 33.24 -0.14
C GLU A 155 -53.57 32.24 0.19
N ALA A 156 -53.56 31.69 1.40
CA ALA A 156 -54.26 30.46 1.72
C ALA A 156 -53.92 29.32 0.74
N GLU A 157 -52.94 28.52 1.17
CA GLU A 157 -53.02 27.06 1.20
C GLU A 157 -53.55 26.34 -0.05
N ARG A 158 -52.64 25.61 -0.70
CA ARG A 158 -52.84 24.21 -1.13
C ARG A 158 -51.46 23.65 -1.52
N GLU A 159 -50.90 22.83 -0.66
CA GLU A 159 -50.99 21.36 -0.71
C GLU A 159 -49.63 20.80 -1.13
N ALA A 160 -48.93 20.29 -0.11
CA ALA A 160 -47.99 19.20 -0.31
C ALA A 160 -48.72 18.04 -1.00
N HIS A 161 -48.14 17.47 -2.05
CA HIS A 161 -47.95 16.01 -2.21
C HIS A 161 -47.56 15.63 -3.66
N PHE A 162 -46.73 14.58 -3.74
CA PHE A 162 -46.29 13.81 -4.92
C PHE A 162 -45.23 14.46 -5.83
N GLY A 163 -44.13 13.80 -6.18
CA GLY A 163 -43.77 12.41 -5.95
C GLY A 163 -42.32 12.15 -6.37
N ALA A 164 -41.73 11.17 -5.70
CA ALA A 164 -40.53 10.49 -6.16
C ALA A 164 -40.76 9.87 -7.54
N MET A 165 -39.80 9.96 -8.44
CA MET A 165 -39.33 8.78 -9.18
C MET A 165 -37.96 9.03 -9.82
N ARG A 166 -37.22 7.93 -9.85
CA ARG A 166 -35.80 7.80 -10.19
C ARG A 166 -35.67 7.36 -11.68
N PRO A 167 -34.51 6.87 -12.15
CA PRO A 167 -33.82 7.32 -13.36
C PRO A 167 -34.18 6.54 -14.65
N VAL A 168 -33.78 7.09 -15.80
CA VAL A 168 -33.65 6.39 -17.09
C VAL A 168 -32.28 6.80 -17.63
N GLY A 169 -31.33 5.94 -18.05
CA GLY A 169 -31.41 4.57 -18.53
C GLY A 169 -31.01 4.52 -20.01
N GLY A 170 -29.93 3.80 -20.33
CA GLY A 170 -29.64 3.27 -21.68
C GLY A 170 -28.59 4.06 -22.48
N ARG A 171 -27.40 3.54 -22.84
CA ARG A 171 -26.96 2.31 -23.55
C ARG A 171 -26.75 2.54 -25.06
N GLY A 172 -25.65 2.00 -25.55
CA GLY A 172 -25.40 1.59 -26.94
C GLY A 172 -24.44 2.55 -27.66
N ARG A 173 -23.32 2.11 -28.24
CA ARG A 173 -22.86 0.77 -28.63
C ARG A 173 -21.33 0.71 -28.52
#